data_AF-A0A835IZU7-F1
#
_entry.id   AF-A0A835IZU7-F1
#
_cell.length_a   1.000
_cell.length_b   1.000
_cell.length_c   1.000
_cell.angle_alpha   90.00
_cell.angle_beta   90.00
_cell.angle_gamma   90.00
#
_symmetry.space_group_name_H-M   'P 1'
#
loop_
_entity.id
_entity.type
_entity.pdbx_description
1 polymer ?
#
loop_
_entity_poly.entity_id
_entity_poly.type
_entity_poly.pdbx_seq_one_letter_code
_entity_poly.pdbx_strand_id
1 'polypeptide(L)'
;MFMSKNWKELLCRCETCVEFYTHSGISFLIDGEDSIVEYEKIATQKRQEKLQQQEGAELDFLNKLSHVAKIEILSGINDMKIELQSFMESADSSKTITSTSADVRQVFENLAKKRQCLLSFITSQSLLESNWTREGPDCFAPTWVAFRVGTFLSSLSD
;
A
#
# COMPACT_ATOMS: atom_id res chain seq x y z
N MET A 1 -10.23 -41.68 2.35
CA MET A 1 -9.85 -41.64 3.79
C MET A 1 -9.16 -40.32 4.05
N PHE A 2 -9.58 -39.56 5.06
CA PHE A 2 -8.91 -38.35 5.52
C PHE A 2 -8.37 -38.61 6.94
N MET A 3 -7.08 -38.33 7.17
CA MET A 3 -6.47 -38.47 8.49
C MET A 3 -6.79 -37.25 9.36
N SER A 4 -6.83 -37.45 10.69
CA SER A 4 -7.04 -36.37 11.66
C SER A 4 -5.88 -35.37 11.64
N LYS A 5 -6.12 -34.13 12.09
CA LYS A 5 -5.05 -33.17 12.31
C LYS A 5 -4.01 -33.77 13.26
N ASN A 6 -2.73 -33.54 12.98
CA ASN A 6 -1.58 -33.97 13.78
C ASN A 6 -1.37 -35.50 13.90
N TRP A 7 -1.95 -36.31 13.01
CA TRP A 7 -1.77 -37.76 13.05
C TRP A 7 -0.29 -38.21 12.98
N LYS A 8 0.59 -37.42 12.33
CA LYS A 8 2.04 -37.66 12.29
C LYS A 8 2.68 -37.61 13.68
N GLU A 9 2.14 -36.81 14.61
CA GLU A 9 2.64 -36.69 15.99
C GLU A 9 2.29 -37.93 16.84
N LEU A 10 1.32 -38.74 16.40
CA LEU A 10 0.89 -39.97 17.09
C LEU A 10 1.73 -41.20 16.69
N LEU A 11 2.64 -41.07 15.73
CA LEU A 11 3.49 -42.18 15.29
C LEU A 11 4.59 -42.47 16.33
N CYS A 12 4.77 -43.75 16.65
CA CYS A 12 5.81 -44.18 17.58
C CYS A 12 7.22 -43.97 16.98
N ARG A 13 8.17 -43.51 17.78
CA ARG A 13 9.56 -43.23 17.36
C ARG A 13 10.60 -44.11 18.06
N CYS A 14 10.19 -45.24 18.63
CA CYS A 14 11.14 -46.21 19.15
C CYS A 14 11.96 -46.85 18.01
N GLU A 15 13.15 -47.34 18.32
CA GLU A 15 14.12 -47.89 17.35
C GLU A 15 13.49 -48.95 16.43
N THR A 16 12.70 -49.86 17.00
CA THR A 16 11.94 -50.88 16.25
C THR A 16 10.90 -50.32 15.28
N CYS A 17 10.20 -49.24 15.64
CA CYS A 17 9.23 -48.59 14.74
C CYS A 17 9.93 -47.81 13.63
N VAL A 18 11.06 -47.17 13.94
CA VAL A 18 11.85 -46.44 12.95
C VAL A 18 12.44 -47.39 11.90
N GLU A 19 12.99 -48.54 12.33
CA GLU A 19 13.46 -49.59 11.42
C GLU A 19 12.32 -50.12 10.54
N PHE A 20 11.13 -50.35 11.12
CA PHE A 20 9.95 -50.77 10.37
C PHE A 20 9.55 -49.75 9.28
N TYR A 21 9.52 -48.46 9.60
CA TYR A 21 9.19 -47.41 8.62
C TYR A 21 10.23 -47.32 7.51
N THR A 22 11.50 -47.53 7.85
CA THR A 22 12.62 -47.49 6.91
C THR A 22 12.60 -48.70 5.97
N HIS A 23 12.38 -49.89 6.51
CA HIS A 23 12.21 -51.09 5.71
C HIS A 23 10.96 -51.04 4.81
N SER A 24 9.90 -50.36 5.27
CA SER A 24 8.67 -50.18 4.53
C SER A 24 8.69 -48.99 3.54
N GLY A 25 9.80 -48.23 3.47
CA GLY A 25 9.95 -47.09 2.57
C GLY A 25 9.08 -45.87 2.91
N ILE A 26 8.61 -45.76 4.15
CA ILE A 26 7.69 -44.69 4.63
C ILE A 26 8.32 -43.80 5.71
N SER A 27 9.64 -43.76 5.80
CA SER A 27 10.36 -42.93 6.80
C SER A 27 10.04 -41.43 6.69
N PHE A 28 9.61 -40.94 5.54
CA PHE A 28 9.18 -39.53 5.36
C PHE A 28 7.96 -39.15 6.23
N LEU A 29 7.22 -40.14 6.77
CA LEU A 29 6.08 -39.88 7.65
C LEU A 29 6.47 -39.40 9.04
N ILE A 30 7.64 -39.83 9.53
CA ILE A 30 8.20 -39.42 10.83
C ILE A 30 9.10 -38.19 10.73
N ASP A 31 9.46 -37.78 9.51
CA ASP A 31 10.20 -36.56 9.25
C ASP A 31 9.32 -35.33 9.51
N GLY A 32 9.80 -34.45 10.39
CA GLY A 32 9.12 -33.21 10.77
C GLY A 32 9.33 -32.08 9.77
N GLU A 33 10.40 -32.13 8.98
CA GLU A 33 10.77 -31.05 8.04
C GLU A 33 9.96 -31.09 6.73
N ASP A 34 9.40 -32.25 6.37
CA ASP A 34 8.56 -32.44 5.16
C ASP A 34 7.06 -32.14 5.40
N SER A 35 6.75 -31.43 6.49
CA SER A 35 5.40 -30.91 6.70
C SER A 35 5.19 -29.66 5.86
N ILE A 36 4.13 -29.64 5.04
CA ILE A 36 3.66 -28.46 4.30
C ILE A 36 3.63 -27.22 5.20
N VAL A 37 3.29 -27.42 6.48
CA VAL A 37 3.23 -26.37 7.50
C VAL A 37 4.59 -25.68 7.72
N GLU A 38 5.69 -26.42 7.75
CA GLU A 38 7.02 -25.82 7.98
C GLU A 38 7.50 -25.10 6.70
N TYR A 39 7.22 -25.64 5.52
CA TYR A 39 7.50 -24.95 4.25
C TYR A 39 6.73 -23.63 4.14
N GLU A 40 5.43 -23.62 4.47
CA GLU A 40 4.59 -22.41 4.49
C GLU A 40 5.08 -21.38 5.51
N LYS A 41 5.53 -21.84 6.68
CA LYS A 41 6.08 -20.99 7.73
C LYS A 41 7.40 -20.34 7.29
N ILE A 42 8.33 -21.11 6.73
CA ILE A 42 9.61 -20.59 6.20
C ILE A 42 9.35 -19.58 5.06
N ALA A 43 8.42 -19.89 4.15
CA ALA A 43 8.06 -18.98 3.06
C ALA A 43 7.44 -17.67 3.57
N THR A 44 6.60 -17.75 4.60
CA THR A 44 5.97 -16.58 5.23
C THR A 44 7.00 -15.73 5.97
N GLN A 45 7.88 -16.36 6.72
CA GLN A 45 8.98 -15.68 7.43
C GLN A 45 9.91 -14.96 6.45
N LYS A 46 10.35 -15.62 5.37
CA LYS A 46 11.19 -14.98 4.33
C LYS A 46 10.51 -13.79 3.67
N ARG A 47 9.19 -13.84 3.47
CA ARG A 47 8.43 -12.68 2.97
C ARG A 47 8.43 -11.53 3.98
N GLN A 48 8.21 -11.82 5.26
CA GLN A 48 8.20 -10.80 6.31
C GLN A 48 9.57 -10.15 6.51
N GLU A 49 10.65 -10.92 6.53
CA GLU A 49 12.02 -10.41 6.65
C GLU A 49 12.39 -9.48 5.48
N LYS A 50 12.01 -9.87 4.26
CA LYS A 50 12.24 -9.04 3.07
C LYS A 50 11.43 -7.74 3.10
N LEU A 51 10.18 -7.81 3.56
CA LEU A 51 9.34 -6.62 3.75
C LEU A 51 9.95 -5.67 4.78
N GLN A 52 10.39 -6.17 5.95
CA GLN A 52 11.00 -5.34 6.98
C GLN A 52 12.30 -4.66 6.52
N GLN A 53 13.15 -5.39 5.77
CA GLN A 53 14.37 -4.80 5.19
C GLN A 53 14.05 -3.72 4.15
N GLN A 54 13.03 -3.95 3.31
CA GLN A 54 12.62 -3.01 2.28
C GLN A 54 11.97 -1.76 2.88
N GLU A 55 11.07 -1.93 3.86
CA GLU A 55 10.43 -0.85 4.61
C GLU A 55 11.47 0.03 5.33
N GLY A 56 12.50 -0.58 5.93
CA GLY A 56 13.59 0.15 6.59
C GLY A 56 14.37 1.05 5.61
N ALA A 57 14.69 0.54 4.42
CA ALA A 57 15.41 1.32 3.40
C ALA A 57 14.54 2.43 2.78
N GLU A 58 13.25 2.17 2.57
CA GLU A 58 12.30 3.15 2.05
C GLU A 58 12.03 4.28 3.06
N LEU A 59 11.86 3.94 4.34
CA LEU A 59 11.69 4.93 5.41
C LEU A 59 12.94 5.79 5.58
N ASP A 60 14.14 5.20 5.51
CA ASP A 60 15.39 5.97 5.55
C ASP A 60 15.53 6.91 4.35
N PHE A 61 15.14 6.46 3.14
CA PHE A 61 15.07 7.33 1.97
C PHE A 61 14.10 8.48 2.17
N LEU A 62 12.86 8.21 2.60
CA LEU A 62 11.87 9.25 2.86
C LEU A 62 12.39 10.23 3.90
N ASN A 63 13.02 9.76 4.98
CA ASN A 63 13.56 10.61 6.04
C ASN A 63 14.63 11.60 5.54
N LYS A 64 15.44 11.21 4.56
CA LYS A 64 16.47 12.05 3.92
C LYS A 64 15.91 13.17 3.03
N LEU A 65 14.63 13.12 2.67
CA LEU A 65 13.98 14.14 1.85
C LEU A 65 13.57 15.38 2.66
N SER A 66 13.48 16.53 1.98
CA SER A 66 12.96 17.77 2.57
C SER A 66 11.48 17.62 2.91
N HIS A 67 10.98 18.42 3.87
CA HIS A 67 9.57 18.39 4.28
C HIS A 67 8.61 18.63 3.10
N VAL A 68 8.98 19.52 2.16
CA VAL A 68 8.20 19.78 0.95
C VAL A 68 8.19 18.55 0.04
N ALA A 69 9.35 17.95 -0.24
CA ALA A 69 9.44 16.76 -1.09
C ALA A 69 8.69 15.56 -0.49
N LYS A 70 8.70 15.40 0.84
CA LYS A 70 7.89 14.39 1.55
C LYS A 70 6.40 14.57 1.27
N ILE A 71 5.89 15.80 1.40
CA ILE A 71 4.48 16.11 1.16
C ILE A 71 4.11 15.87 -0.31
N GLU A 72 4.96 16.26 -1.26
CA GLU A 72 4.71 16.05 -2.69
C GLU A 72 4.62 14.57 -3.05
N ILE A 73 5.53 13.75 -2.51
CA ILE A 73 5.51 12.29 -2.73
C ILE A 73 4.26 11.67 -2.10
N LEU A 74 3.95 12.02 -0.85
CA LEU A 74 2.76 11.51 -0.16
C LEU A 74 1.47 11.89 -0.89
N SER A 75 1.35 13.14 -1.32
CA SER A 75 0.22 13.61 -2.12
C SER A 75 0.14 12.87 -3.45
N GLY A 76 1.28 12.69 -4.14
CA GLY A 76 1.34 11.99 -5.41
C GLY A 76 0.92 10.52 -5.30
N ILE A 77 1.32 9.83 -4.23
CA ILE A 77 0.89 8.45 -3.95
C ILE A 77 -0.62 8.41 -3.67
N ASN A 78 -1.12 9.35 -2.87
CA ASN A 78 -2.54 9.41 -2.55
C ASN A 78 -3.40 9.68 -3.80
N ASP A 79 -2.96 10.58 -4.67
CA ASP A 79 -3.64 10.86 -5.94
C ASP A 79 -3.66 9.64 -6.86
N MET A 80 -2.53 8.92 -6.97
CA MET A 80 -2.46 7.65 -7.72
C MET A 80 -3.41 6.60 -7.15
N LYS A 81 -3.48 6.47 -5.82
CA LYS A 81 -4.38 5.54 -5.14
C LYS A 81 -5.84 5.85 -5.48
N ILE A 82 -6.25 7.11 -5.38
CA ILE A 82 -7.64 7.53 -5.64
C ILE A 82 -8.03 7.26 -7.09
N GLU A 83 -7.19 7.65 -8.05
CA GLU A 83 -7.49 7.44 -9.47
C GLU A 83 -7.50 5.96 -9.85
N LEU A 84 -6.60 5.16 -9.31
CA LEU A 84 -6.57 3.72 -9.54
C LEU A 84 -7.80 3.03 -8.92
N GLN A 85 -8.20 3.43 -7.71
CA GLN A 85 -9.41 2.92 -7.06
C GLN A 85 -10.65 3.27 -7.88
N SER A 86 -10.79 4.52 -8.33
CA SER A 86 -11.89 4.96 -9.18
C SER A 86 -11.93 4.18 -10.51
N PHE A 87 -10.76 3.92 -11.11
CA PHE A 87 -10.63 3.08 -12.30
C PHE A 87 -11.13 1.66 -12.04
N MET A 88 -10.70 1.03 -10.94
CA MET A 88 -11.13 -0.33 -10.57
C MET A 88 -12.62 -0.41 -10.24
N GLU A 89 -13.18 0.59 -9.57
CA GLU A 89 -14.61 0.65 -9.22
C GLU A 89 -15.49 0.90 -10.44
N SER A 90 -14.97 1.61 -11.45
CA SER A 90 -15.67 1.83 -12.73
C SER A 90 -15.73 0.59 -13.63
N ALA A 91 -14.99 -0.46 -13.30
CA ALA A 91 -14.99 -1.71 -14.04
C ALA A 91 -16.17 -2.60 -13.61
N ASP A 92 -17.22 -2.65 -14.43
CA ASP A 92 -18.36 -3.56 -14.23
C ASP A 92 -17.92 -5.03 -14.17
N SER A 93 -18.47 -5.81 -13.23
CA SER A 93 -18.19 -7.25 -13.06
C SER A 93 -18.57 -8.14 -14.26
N SER A 94 -19.35 -7.61 -15.22
CA SER A 94 -19.75 -8.31 -16.44
C SER A 94 -18.86 -8.02 -17.65
N LYS A 95 -18.03 -6.96 -17.58
CA LYS A 95 -17.04 -6.65 -18.62
C LYS A 95 -15.73 -7.28 -18.19
N THR A 96 -15.25 -8.23 -18.99
CA THR A 96 -13.82 -8.60 -18.92
C THR A 96 -13.04 -7.30 -19.00
N ILE A 97 -12.19 -7.04 -17.99
CA ILE A 97 -11.28 -5.89 -17.95
C ILE A 97 -10.31 -6.06 -19.12
N THR A 98 -10.78 -5.73 -20.31
CA THR A 98 -9.94 -5.46 -21.46
C THR A 98 -9.63 -4.00 -21.28
N SER A 99 -8.73 -3.68 -20.35
CA SER A 99 -8.25 -2.33 -20.15
C SER A 99 -7.75 -1.84 -21.49
N THR A 100 -8.57 -1.05 -22.19
CA THR A 100 -8.14 -0.49 -23.45
C THR A 100 -7.04 0.49 -23.10
N SER A 101 -6.03 0.63 -23.96
CA SER A 101 -4.95 1.61 -23.73
C SER A 101 -5.50 3.02 -23.47
N ALA A 102 -6.70 3.33 -23.96
CA ALA A 102 -7.45 4.55 -23.69
C ALA A 102 -7.83 4.73 -22.21
N ASP A 103 -8.32 3.71 -21.53
CA ASP A 103 -8.80 3.83 -20.14
C ASP A 103 -7.61 4.03 -19.18
N VAL A 104 -6.51 3.33 -19.43
CA VAL A 104 -5.26 3.53 -18.68
C VAL A 104 -4.70 4.92 -18.93
N ARG A 105 -4.75 5.42 -20.17
CA ARG A 105 -4.35 6.80 -20.49
C ARG A 105 -5.21 7.84 -19.76
N GLN A 106 -6.50 7.59 -19.63
CA GLN A 106 -7.42 8.50 -18.93
C GLN A 106 -7.03 8.70 -17.45
N VAL A 107 -6.60 7.63 -16.77
CA VAL A 107 -6.06 7.71 -15.39
C VAL A 107 -4.88 8.68 -15.31
N PHE A 108 -3.91 8.57 -16.24
CA PHE A 108 -2.75 9.47 -16.26
C PHE A 108 -3.10 10.90 -16.65
N GLU A 109 -4.07 11.10 -17.56
CA GLU A 109 -4.55 12.42 -17.94
C GLU A 109 -5.25 13.13 -16.76
N ASN A 110 -6.03 12.40 -15.96
CA ASN A 110 -6.65 12.95 -14.75
C ASN A 110 -5.60 13.36 -13.71
N LEU A 111 -4.58 12.52 -13.49
CA LEU A 111 -3.46 12.85 -12.60
C LEU A 111 -2.71 14.10 -13.08
N ALA A 112 -2.46 14.23 -14.39
CA ALA A 112 -1.80 15.40 -14.97
C ALA A 112 -2.64 16.67 -14.78
N LYS A 113 -3.95 16.59 -15.01
CA LYS A 113 -4.88 17.72 -14.80
C LYS A 113 -4.90 18.18 -13.34
N LYS A 114 -4.93 17.26 -12.37
CA LYS A 114 -4.87 17.61 -10.94
C LYS A 114 -3.60 18.38 -10.58
N ARG A 115 -2.45 17.91 -11.07
CA ARG A 115 -1.16 18.59 -10.86
C ARG A 115 -1.12 19.98 -11.52
N GLN A 116 -1.63 20.10 -12.74
CA GLN A 116 -1.68 21.38 -13.44
C GLN A 116 -2.61 22.39 -12.75
N CYS A 117 -3.73 21.92 -12.20
CA CYS A 117 -4.63 22.74 -11.40
C CYS A 117 -3.93 23.28 -10.13
N LEU A 118 -3.22 22.41 -9.40
CA LEU A 118 -2.43 22.82 -8.23
C LEU A 118 -1.34 23.85 -8.58
N LEU A 119 -0.60 23.64 -9.67
CA LEU A 119 0.40 24.61 -10.12
C LEU A 119 -0.22 25.95 -10.52
N SER A 120 -1.38 25.93 -11.18
CA SER A 120 -2.11 27.15 -11.52
C SER A 120 -2.61 27.87 -10.26
N PHE A 121 -3.01 27.14 -9.21
CA PHE A 121 -3.43 27.72 -7.94
C PHE A 121 -2.25 28.30 -7.17
N ILE A 122 -1.11 27.60 -7.06
CA ILE A 122 0.09 28.11 -6.37
C ILE A 122 0.63 29.36 -7.09
N THR A 123 0.68 29.32 -8.42
CA THR A 123 1.10 30.47 -9.23
C THR A 123 0.12 31.63 -9.07
N SER A 124 -1.18 31.34 -9.08
CA SER A 124 -2.21 32.36 -8.86
C SER A 124 -2.23 32.88 -7.44
N GLN A 125 -1.88 32.09 -6.41
CA GLN A 125 -1.82 32.50 -5.01
C GLN A 125 -0.60 33.40 -4.75
N SER A 126 0.55 33.07 -5.34
CA SER A 126 1.73 33.94 -5.38
C SER A 126 1.45 35.25 -6.12
N LEU A 127 0.61 35.23 -7.16
CA LEU A 127 0.15 36.42 -7.87
C LEU A 127 -0.95 37.19 -7.09
N LEU A 128 -1.86 36.50 -6.38
CA LEU A 128 -2.95 37.12 -5.61
C LEU A 128 -2.46 37.83 -4.35
N GLU A 129 -1.37 37.36 -3.74
CA GLU A 129 -0.70 38.08 -2.64
C GLU A 129 -0.19 39.47 -3.09
N SER A 130 -0.05 39.70 -4.40
CA SER A 130 0.37 40.98 -4.98
C SER A 130 -0.76 41.82 -5.59
N ASN A 131 -1.99 41.31 -5.71
CA ASN A 131 -3.11 42.10 -6.21
C ASN A 131 -4.47 41.52 -5.75
N TRP A 132 -4.95 41.96 -4.60
CA TRP A 132 -6.30 41.66 -4.13
C TRP A 132 -7.32 42.49 -4.94
N THR A 133 -7.92 41.91 -5.97
CA THR A 133 -9.35 42.10 -6.30
C THR A 133 -9.81 41.24 -7.48
N ARG A 134 -10.90 40.51 -7.22
CA ARG A 134 -11.99 40.09 -8.13
C ARG A 134 -11.89 38.75 -8.86
N GLU A 135 -12.89 37.91 -8.51
CA GLU A 135 -13.51 36.79 -9.24
C GLU A 135 -12.60 35.60 -9.58
N GLY A 136 -12.65 34.57 -8.72
CA GLY A 136 -11.93 33.29 -8.89
C GLY A 136 -12.66 32.31 -9.83
N PRO A 137 -11.92 31.41 -10.50
CA PRO A 137 -12.46 30.49 -11.50
C PRO A 137 -13.30 29.33 -10.91
N ASP A 138 -14.26 28.85 -11.72
CA ASP A 138 -15.35 27.89 -11.45
C ASP A 138 -14.94 26.45 -11.03
N CYS A 139 -13.73 26.24 -10.53
CA CYS A 139 -13.26 24.91 -10.10
C CYS A 139 -13.35 24.67 -8.58
N PHE A 140 -13.84 25.64 -7.82
CA PHE A 140 -13.94 25.54 -6.35
C PHE A 140 -15.27 24.93 -5.91
N ALA A 141 -15.27 23.62 -5.63
CA ALA A 141 -16.20 23.02 -4.66
C ALA A 141 -15.72 23.33 -3.22
N PRO A 142 -16.62 23.47 -2.23
CA PRO A 142 -16.44 24.43 -1.12
C PRO A 142 -15.67 23.92 0.12
N THR A 143 -14.86 22.87 0.05
CA THR A 143 -14.30 22.25 1.28
C THR A 143 -12.99 22.83 1.81
N TRP A 144 -12.41 23.87 1.18
CA TRP A 144 -11.12 24.42 1.61
C TRP A 144 -11.12 25.91 2.01
N VAL A 145 -12.28 26.50 2.31
CA VAL A 145 -12.34 27.80 3.02
C VAL A 145 -12.15 27.57 4.53
N ALA A 146 -11.01 27.02 4.93
CA ALA A 146 -10.65 26.92 6.35
C ALA A 146 -9.15 26.68 6.54
N PHE A 147 -8.26 27.44 5.90
CA PHE A 147 -6.92 27.63 6.46
C PHE A 147 -6.30 28.99 6.09
N ARG A 148 -6.53 29.94 7.01
CA ARG A 148 -5.56 30.92 7.54
C ARG A 148 -5.47 32.31 6.88
N VAL A 149 -6.09 33.29 7.55
CA VAL A 149 -5.41 34.52 8.00
C VAL A 149 -5.56 34.58 9.52
N GLY A 150 -4.48 34.98 10.21
CA GLY A 150 -4.20 34.60 11.58
C GLY A 150 -5.01 35.24 12.69
N THR A 151 -5.04 34.52 13.81
CA THR A 151 -5.10 35.09 15.15
C THR A 151 -4.17 34.25 16.02
N PHE A 152 -2.91 34.69 16.10
CA PHE A 152 -2.06 34.43 17.25
C PHE A 152 -2.45 35.46 18.33
N LEU A 153 -2.45 35.03 19.60
CA LEU A 153 -2.64 35.80 20.85
C LEU A 153 -4.08 35.92 21.39
N SER A 154 -4.52 34.86 22.08
CA SER A 154 -5.08 34.91 23.45
C SER A 154 -5.17 33.47 23.98
N SER A 155 -5.04 33.29 25.30
CA SER A 155 -4.96 32.01 26.02
C SER A 155 -3.58 31.33 26.06
N LEU A 156 -2.60 32.13 26.49
CA LEU A 156 -1.76 31.74 27.62
C LEU A 156 -2.37 32.39 28.88
N SER A 157 -3.36 31.75 29.49
CA SER A 157 -3.74 31.90 30.91
C SER A 157 -4.89 30.93 31.21
N ASP A 158 -4.67 30.14 32.26
CA ASP A 158 -5.47 29.08 32.89
C ASP A 158 -5.38 27.66 32.27
#